data_AF-A0A397EJ39-F1
#
_entry.id   AF-A0A397EJ39-F1
#
_cell.length_a   1.000
_cell.length_b   1.000
_cell.length_c   1.000
_cell.angle_alpha   90.00
_cell.angle_beta   90.00
_cell.angle_gamma   90.00
#
_symmetry.space_group_name_H-M   'P 1'
#
loop_
_entity.id
_entity.type
_entity.pdbx_description
1 polymer ?
#
loop_
_entity_poly.entity_id
_entity_poly.type
_entity_poly.pdbx_seq_one_letter_code
_entity_poly.pdbx_strand_id
1 'polypeptide(L)'
;MDDNVRGGDADATSTERVLKRKVKNSRTNLFEWVKYRCHLGDGFFLCECPTSFDNETVSLQVLLANILSVHPKAASRFEITHATPSGHSSDEFMAPTSQHCSLWAEEQLGILVRVEGVLKQLETENKLYLQRETQLRHELANLQDSMRLMDVERQELLTQLRDVTTEREEWKAMARRKQADMTQLRDDLQLARDEIRLLTNEQLRLHHRNKDLAVHVQRLDTLVYGKF
;
A
#
# COMPACT_ATOMS: atom_id res chain seq x y z
N MET A 1 -16.87 46.44 -57.44
CA MET A 1 -15.67 46.47 -56.58
C MET A 1 -15.46 45.04 -56.12
N ASP A 2 -15.23 44.10 -57.03
CA ASP A 2 -14.01 43.95 -57.88
C ASP A 2 -12.79 43.81 -56.95
N ASP A 3 -11.90 42.82 -57.03
CA ASP A 3 -11.59 41.73 -57.95
C ASP A 3 -10.76 40.73 -57.09
N ASN A 4 -11.00 39.43 -57.14
CA ASN A 4 -10.29 38.43 -57.95
C ASN A 4 -8.76 38.27 -57.71
N VAL A 5 -8.37 36.98 -57.65
CA VAL A 5 -7.04 36.37 -57.91
C VAL A 5 -6.03 36.24 -56.76
N ARG A 6 -5.96 35.03 -56.18
CA ARG A 6 -4.81 34.08 -56.19
C ARG A 6 -5.15 32.95 -55.18
N GLY A 7 -5.57 31.75 -55.55
CA GLY A 7 -5.36 31.05 -56.81
C GLY A 7 -3.89 30.64 -56.94
N GLY A 8 -3.47 29.64 -56.15
CA GLY A 8 -2.18 28.97 -56.32
C GLY A 8 -1.33 28.89 -55.07
N ASP A 9 -1.52 27.83 -54.27
CA ASP A 9 -0.39 27.17 -53.59
C ASP A 9 -0.70 25.76 -53.05
N ALA A 10 -1.79 25.12 -53.51
CA ALA A 10 -2.16 23.79 -53.05
C ALA A 10 -1.43 22.65 -53.79
N ASP A 11 -0.54 22.94 -54.75
CA ASP A 11 -0.04 21.93 -55.69
C ASP A 11 1.49 21.76 -55.71
N ALA A 12 2.25 22.55 -54.93
CA ALA A 12 3.71 22.42 -54.86
C ALA A 12 4.18 21.35 -53.85
N THR A 13 3.38 21.05 -52.82
CA THR A 13 3.71 20.03 -51.79
C THR A 13 3.21 18.63 -52.15
N SER A 14 2.34 18.49 -53.16
CA SER A 14 1.77 17.18 -53.55
C SER A 14 2.75 16.31 -54.33
N THR A 15 3.74 16.89 -55.01
CA THR A 15 4.75 16.16 -55.79
C THR A 15 5.90 15.59 -54.97
N GLU A 16 6.17 16.10 -53.76
CA GLU A 16 7.30 15.67 -52.91
C GLU A 16 7.11 14.29 -52.27
N ARG A 17 5.87 13.76 -52.27
CA ARG A 17 5.49 12.57 -51.52
C ARG A 17 5.14 11.36 -52.41
N VAL A 18 5.57 11.37 -53.67
CA VAL A 18 5.30 10.25 -54.60
C VAL A 18 6.52 9.35 -54.68
N LEU A 19 6.37 8.10 -54.25
CA LEU A 19 7.38 7.03 -54.39
C LEU A 19 6.88 5.98 -55.36
N LYS A 20 7.78 5.32 -56.09
CA LYS A 20 7.44 4.08 -56.79
C LYS A 20 7.77 2.89 -55.92
N ARG A 21 6.81 2.02 -55.64
CA ARG A 21 7.04 0.74 -54.95
C ARG A 21 7.19 -0.38 -55.97
N LYS A 22 8.14 -1.28 -55.75
CA LYS A 22 8.31 -2.49 -56.54
C LYS A 22 7.28 -3.52 -56.10
N VAL A 23 6.37 -3.88 -56.99
CA VAL A 23 5.28 -4.84 -56.71
C VAL A 23 5.37 -5.98 -57.70
N LYS A 24 5.06 -7.20 -57.27
CA LYS A 24 4.96 -8.36 -58.17
C LYS A 24 3.56 -8.39 -58.77
N ASN A 25 3.46 -8.30 -60.08
CA ASN A 25 2.19 -8.40 -60.80
C ASN A 25 1.67 -9.84 -60.74
N SER A 26 0.42 -10.00 -60.30
CA SER A 26 -0.26 -11.29 -60.13
C SER A 26 -0.47 -12.03 -61.46
N ARG A 27 -0.72 -11.29 -62.55
CA ARG A 27 -1.09 -11.81 -63.88
C ARG A 27 0.14 -12.20 -64.70
N THR A 28 1.18 -11.36 -64.67
CA THR A 28 2.39 -11.58 -65.49
C THR A 28 3.51 -12.25 -64.70
N ASN A 29 3.41 -12.35 -63.37
CA ASN A 29 4.48 -12.79 -62.46
C ASN A 29 5.77 -11.96 -62.54
N LEU A 30 5.75 -10.82 -63.21
CA LEU A 30 6.88 -9.91 -63.35
C LEU A 30 6.83 -8.81 -62.27
N PHE A 31 7.99 -8.25 -61.94
CA PHE A 31 8.07 -7.09 -61.04
C PHE A 31 7.89 -5.79 -61.83
N GLU A 32 7.07 -4.91 -61.28
CA GLU A 32 6.79 -3.59 -61.85
C GLU A 32 6.89 -2.49 -60.80
N TRP A 33 7.15 -1.27 -61.26
CA TRP A 33 7.27 -0.09 -60.41
C TRP A 33 5.99 0.73 -60.47
N VAL A 34 5.19 0.66 -59.42
CA VAL A 34 3.89 1.33 -59.33
C VAL A 34 4.03 2.60 -58.48
N LYS A 35 3.42 3.71 -58.91
CA LYS A 35 3.45 4.98 -58.18
C LYS A 35 2.50 4.93 -56.98
N TYR A 36 2.98 5.34 -55.83
CA TYR A 36 2.23 5.50 -54.59
C TYR A 36 2.41 6.90 -54.03
N ARG A 37 1.37 7.43 -53.39
CA ARG A 37 1.46 8.60 -52.52
C ARG A 37 1.84 8.09 -51.13
N CYS A 38 3.05 8.39 -50.70
CA CYS A 38 3.58 7.92 -49.44
C CYS A 38 3.73 9.07 -48.44
N HIS A 39 3.32 8.86 -47.20
CA HIS A 39 3.45 9.85 -46.14
C HIS A 39 3.64 9.18 -44.78
N LEU A 40 4.14 9.97 -43.83
CA LEU A 40 4.27 9.60 -42.44
C LEU A 40 3.15 10.29 -41.68
N GLY A 41 2.37 9.51 -40.94
CA GLY A 41 1.24 10.02 -40.17
C GLY A 41 0.85 9.03 -39.08
N ASP A 42 0.47 9.53 -37.90
CA ASP A 42 -0.08 8.75 -36.79
C ASP A 42 0.77 7.54 -36.35
N GLY A 43 2.09 7.63 -36.51
CA GLY A 43 3.00 6.53 -36.18
C GLY A 43 3.09 5.43 -37.25
N PHE A 44 2.57 5.67 -38.45
CA PHE A 44 2.63 4.77 -39.60
C PHE A 44 3.34 5.39 -40.80
N PHE A 45 4.01 4.53 -41.58
CA PHE A 45 4.38 4.76 -42.96
C PHE A 45 3.24 4.23 -43.86
N LEU A 46 2.58 5.15 -44.55
CA LEU A 46 1.41 4.88 -45.38
C LEU A 46 1.74 5.14 -46.84
N CYS A 47 1.49 4.18 -47.73
CA CYS A 47 1.60 4.34 -49.17
C CYS A 47 0.29 3.92 -49.85
N GLU A 48 -0.40 4.90 -50.43
CA GLU A 48 -1.69 4.73 -51.10
C GLU A 48 -1.52 4.75 -52.62
N CYS A 49 -2.15 3.81 -53.31
CA CYS A 49 -2.13 3.75 -54.77
C CYS A 49 -3.16 4.76 -55.33
N PRO A 50 -2.78 5.75 -56.15
CA PRO A 50 -3.72 6.75 -56.68
C PRO A 50 -4.68 6.19 -57.74
N THR A 51 -4.34 5.07 -58.37
CA THR A 51 -5.06 4.49 -59.51
C THR A 51 -5.70 3.16 -59.11
N SER A 52 -6.77 3.20 -58.31
CA SER A 52 -7.54 2.02 -57.89
C SER A 52 -8.51 1.52 -58.96
N PHE A 53 -8.13 1.51 -60.25
CA PHE A 53 -9.01 1.03 -61.32
C PHE A 53 -9.00 -0.50 -61.46
N ASP A 54 -7.95 -1.16 -60.97
CA ASP A 54 -7.87 -2.62 -60.84
C ASP A 54 -7.66 -2.97 -59.35
N ASN A 55 -8.57 -3.76 -58.77
CA ASN A 55 -8.64 -4.20 -57.36
C ASN A 55 -7.40 -4.99 -56.84
N GLU A 56 -6.28 -5.02 -57.56
CA GLU A 56 -5.12 -5.86 -57.26
C GLU A 56 -3.95 -5.10 -56.62
N THR A 57 -3.95 -3.76 -56.60
CA THR A 57 -2.88 -2.98 -55.95
C THR A 57 -3.25 -2.57 -54.52
N VAL A 58 -2.64 -3.24 -53.54
CA VAL A 58 -2.92 -3.07 -52.11
C VAL A 58 -2.09 -1.92 -51.54
N SER A 59 -2.74 -0.97 -50.87
CA SER A 59 -2.09 0.08 -50.08
C SER A 59 -1.17 -0.55 -49.02
N LEU A 60 -0.01 0.05 -48.79
CA LEU A 60 0.92 -0.40 -47.75
C LEU A 60 0.74 0.48 -46.51
N GLN A 61 0.58 -0.17 -45.36
CA GLN A 61 0.57 0.47 -44.05
C GLN A 61 1.53 -0.29 -43.13
N VAL A 62 2.55 0.41 -42.65
CA VAL A 62 3.57 -0.15 -41.75
C VAL A 62 3.66 0.72 -40.51
N LEU A 63 3.48 0.15 -39.32
CA LEU A 63 3.75 0.86 -38.08
C LEU A 63 5.24 1.20 -38.01
N LEU A 64 5.59 2.44 -37.71
CA LEU A 64 6.98 2.90 -37.68
C LEU A 64 7.84 2.12 -36.69
N ALA A 65 7.25 1.72 -35.55
CA ALA A 65 7.90 0.85 -34.57
C ALA A 65 8.23 -0.56 -35.10
N ASN A 66 7.59 -0.99 -36.19
CA ASN A 66 7.85 -2.28 -36.83
C ASN A 66 8.89 -2.17 -37.95
N ILE A 67 9.31 -0.97 -38.35
CA ILE A 67 10.41 -0.81 -39.32
C ILE A 67 11.71 -1.19 -38.62
N LEU A 68 12.35 -2.22 -39.14
CA LEU A 68 13.60 -2.77 -38.60
C LEU A 68 14.81 -2.09 -39.22
N SER A 69 14.73 -1.76 -40.51
CA SER A 69 15.80 -1.04 -41.19
C SER A 69 15.31 -0.36 -42.47
N VAL A 70 16.01 0.71 -42.84
CA VAL A 70 15.89 1.37 -44.14
C VAL A 70 17.26 1.36 -44.81
N HIS A 71 17.40 0.63 -45.92
CA HIS A 71 18.66 0.42 -46.61
C HIS A 71 18.66 1.12 -47.98
N PRO A 72 19.56 2.10 -48.21
CA PRO A 72 19.78 2.63 -49.55
C PRO A 72 20.37 1.54 -50.46
N LYS A 73 19.78 1.33 -51.65
CA LYS A 73 20.26 0.35 -52.66
C LYS A 73 20.91 1.00 -53.87
N ALA A 74 20.42 2.17 -54.27
CA ALA A 74 20.97 2.96 -55.38
C ALA A 74 20.69 4.44 -55.14
N ALA A 75 21.22 5.31 -56.00
CA ALA A 75 21.11 6.77 -55.83
C ALA A 75 19.67 7.24 -55.52
N SER A 76 18.65 6.65 -56.14
CA SER A 76 17.24 6.98 -55.91
C SER A 76 16.40 5.80 -55.40
N ARG A 77 17.02 4.74 -54.84
CA ARG A 77 16.30 3.54 -54.38
C ARG A 77 16.67 3.19 -52.95
N PHE A 78 15.67 2.76 -52.19
CA PHE A 78 15.84 2.25 -50.84
C PHE A 78 14.90 1.09 -50.58
N GLU A 79 15.20 0.29 -49.56
CA GLU A 79 14.40 -0.84 -49.11
C GLU A 79 14.02 -0.64 -47.65
N ILE A 80 12.74 -0.82 -47.33
CA ILE A 80 12.24 -0.85 -45.97
C ILE A 80 12.00 -2.30 -45.58
N THR A 81 12.69 -2.77 -44.55
CA THR A 81 12.41 -4.06 -43.92
C THR A 81 11.61 -3.85 -42.65
N HIS A 82 10.48 -4.53 -42.51
CA HIS A 82 9.59 -4.39 -41.37
C HIS A 82 9.07 -5.72 -40.86
N ALA A 83 8.73 -5.77 -39.57
CA ALA A 83 8.13 -6.93 -38.93
C ALA A 83 6.67 -7.12 -39.36
N THR A 84 6.30 -8.36 -39.64
CA THR A 84 4.94 -8.80 -39.95
C THR A 84 4.57 -10.00 -39.06
N PRO A 85 3.29 -10.36 -38.89
CA PRO A 85 2.90 -11.52 -38.10
C PRO A 85 3.55 -12.84 -38.55
N SER A 86 3.95 -12.93 -39.83
CA SER A 86 4.62 -14.07 -40.45
C SER A 86 6.16 -14.01 -40.41
N GLY A 87 6.76 -12.99 -39.80
CA GLY A 87 8.20 -12.77 -39.74
C GLY A 87 8.60 -11.38 -40.22
N HIS A 88 9.25 -11.28 -41.38
CA HIS A 88 9.72 -10.01 -41.93
C HIS A 88 9.31 -9.86 -43.40
N SER A 89 9.00 -8.64 -43.81
CA SER A 89 8.74 -8.27 -45.19
C SER A 89 9.66 -7.12 -45.59
N SER A 90 10.05 -7.10 -46.86
CA SER A 90 10.91 -6.07 -47.43
C SER A 90 10.25 -5.46 -48.66
N ASP A 91 10.11 -4.14 -48.64
CA ASP A 91 9.53 -3.36 -49.73
C ASP A 91 10.58 -2.41 -50.32
N GLU A 92 10.79 -2.53 -51.64
CA GLU A 92 11.73 -1.68 -52.37
C GLU A 92 10.99 -0.47 -52.96
N PHE A 93 11.54 0.72 -52.72
CA PHE A 93 11.01 2.00 -53.17
C PHE A 93 12.03 2.73 -54.05
N MET A 94 11.51 3.51 -54.98
CA MET A 94 12.27 4.40 -55.83
C MET A 94 11.70 5.82 -55.72
N ALA A 95 12.55 6.74 -55.27
CA ALA A 95 12.24 8.15 -55.17
C ALA A 95 12.45 8.86 -56.52
N PRO A 96 11.82 10.04 -56.74
CA PRO A 96 11.98 10.80 -57.98
C PRO A 96 13.43 11.25 -58.23
N THR A 97 14.17 11.61 -57.17
CA THR A 97 15.58 11.99 -57.23
C THR A 97 16.35 11.37 -56.07
N SER A 98 17.69 11.42 -56.14
CA SER A 98 18.54 10.95 -55.05
C SER A 98 18.38 11.77 -53.77
N GLN A 99 18.20 13.08 -53.90
CA GLN A 99 17.93 13.96 -52.76
C GLN A 99 16.64 13.55 -52.02
N HIS A 100 15.57 13.23 -52.76
CA HIS A 100 14.33 12.73 -52.16
C HIS A 100 14.55 11.39 -51.44
N CYS A 101 15.37 10.49 -52.00
CA CYS A 101 15.70 9.22 -51.38
C CYS A 101 16.43 9.41 -50.04
N SER A 102 17.40 10.34 -49.99
CA SER A 102 18.15 10.67 -48.77
C SER A 102 17.24 11.24 -47.69
N LEU A 103 16.37 12.21 -48.04
CA LEU A 103 15.44 12.82 -47.08
C LEU A 103 14.51 11.77 -46.44
N TRP A 104 13.94 10.88 -47.26
CA TRP A 104 13.06 9.81 -46.76
C TRP A 104 13.80 8.85 -45.82
N ALA A 105 15.02 8.44 -46.17
CA ALA A 105 15.81 7.54 -45.33
C ALA A 105 16.23 8.19 -44.00
N GLU A 106 16.64 9.46 -44.04
CA GLU A 106 17.04 10.23 -42.86
C GLU A 106 15.88 10.45 -41.88
N GLU A 107 14.68 10.77 -42.41
CA GLU A 107 13.50 10.96 -41.57
C GLU A 107 13.11 9.66 -40.83
N GLN A 108 13.14 8.52 -41.52
CA GLN A 108 12.86 7.22 -40.89
C GLN A 108 13.90 6.85 -39.84
N LEU A 109 15.18 7.01 -40.18
CA LEU A 109 16.27 6.72 -39.25
C LEU A 109 16.19 7.61 -38.01
N GLY A 110 15.85 8.89 -38.18
CA GLY A 110 15.64 9.83 -37.08
C GLY A 110 14.49 9.43 -36.14
N ILE A 111 13.41 8.86 -36.67
CA ILE A 111 12.30 8.33 -35.85
C ILE A 111 12.78 7.12 -35.04
N LEU A 112 13.46 6.17 -35.69
CA LEU A 112 13.98 4.96 -35.03
C LEU A 112 14.93 5.31 -33.88
N VAL A 113 15.86 6.24 -34.09
CA VAL A 113 16.80 6.70 -33.04
C VAL A 113 16.06 7.34 -31.86
N ARG A 114 15.00 8.13 -32.11
CA ARG A 114 14.20 8.72 -31.02
C ARG A 114 13.43 7.65 -30.24
N VAL A 115 12.83 6.68 -30.94
CA VAL A 115 12.12 5.57 -30.29
C VAL A 115 13.07 4.74 -29.45
N GLU A 116 14.26 4.41 -29.97
CA GLU A 116 15.29 3.70 -29.21
C GLU A 116 15.73 4.47 -27.95
N GLY A 117 15.89 5.80 -28.06
CA GLY A 117 16.21 6.66 -26.92
C GLY A 117 15.14 6.62 -25.83
N VAL A 118 13.86 6.74 -26.22
CA VAL A 118 12.73 6.68 -25.27
C VAL A 118 12.62 5.29 -24.64
N LEU A 119 12.82 4.21 -25.42
CA LEU A 119 12.80 2.84 -24.89
C LEU A 119 13.90 2.62 -23.84
N LYS A 120 15.13 3.05 -24.11
CA LYS A 120 16.23 2.96 -23.12
C LYS A 120 15.92 3.75 -21.85
N GLN A 121 15.32 4.94 -21.99
CA GLN A 121 14.89 5.72 -20.83
C GLN A 121 13.84 4.97 -20.01
N LEU A 122 12.78 4.46 -20.66
CA LEU A 122 11.73 3.69 -20.00
C LEU A 122 12.27 2.42 -19.32
N GLU A 123 13.24 1.72 -19.93
CA GLU A 123 13.90 0.57 -19.32
C GLU A 123 14.63 0.94 -18.01
N THR A 124 15.35 2.07 -18.01
CA THR A 124 16.03 2.56 -16.80
C THR A 124 15.07 3.00 -15.71
N GLU A 125 14.00 3.71 -16.07
CA GLU A 125 12.94 4.12 -15.14
C GLU A 125 12.23 2.89 -14.55
N ASN A 126 11.88 1.89 -15.36
CA ASN A 126 11.25 0.66 -14.90
C ASN A 126 12.14 -0.09 -13.90
N LYS A 127 13.44 -0.16 -14.15
CA LYS A 127 14.40 -0.75 -13.21
C LYS A 127 14.42 0.00 -11.87
N LEU A 128 14.37 1.33 -11.88
CA LEU A 128 14.31 2.14 -10.66
C LEU A 128 13.00 1.91 -9.89
N TYR A 129 11.86 1.87 -10.59
CA TYR A 129 10.57 1.58 -9.98
C TYR A 129 10.52 0.19 -9.36
N LEU A 130 11.09 -0.82 -10.02
CA LEU A 130 11.17 -2.18 -9.48
C LEU A 130 12.04 -2.24 -8.20
N GLN A 131 13.17 -1.52 -8.19
CA GLN A 131 14.00 -1.38 -6.99
C GLN A 131 13.23 -0.68 -5.85
N ARG A 132 12.50 0.39 -6.16
CA ARG A 132 11.68 1.07 -5.15
C ARG A 132 10.54 0.20 -4.63
N GLU A 133 9.88 -0.55 -5.50
CA GLU A 133 8.81 -1.48 -5.12
C GLU A 133 9.35 -2.57 -4.17
N THR A 134 10.48 -3.18 -4.52
CA THR A 134 11.11 -4.18 -3.65
C THR A 134 11.48 -3.59 -2.29
N GLN A 135 12.04 -2.38 -2.24
CA GLN A 135 12.32 -1.68 -0.98
C GLN A 135 11.04 -1.48 -0.14
N LEU A 136 9.97 -0.95 -0.74
CA LEU A 136 8.70 -0.72 -0.04
C LEU A 136 8.06 -2.02 0.47
N ARG A 137 8.19 -3.13 -0.26
CA ARG A 137 7.73 -4.45 0.21
C ARG A 137 8.48 -4.91 1.47
N HIS A 138 9.79 -4.67 1.55
CA HIS A 138 10.57 -4.97 2.75
C HIS A 138 10.19 -4.05 3.92
N GLU A 139 10.01 -2.75 3.67
CA GLU A 139 9.54 -1.80 4.70
C GLU A 139 8.16 -2.19 5.25
N LEU A 140 7.22 -2.58 4.39
CA LEU A 140 5.90 -3.07 4.81
C LEU A 140 5.98 -4.35 5.64
N ALA A 141 6.82 -5.32 5.26
CA ALA A 141 7.01 -6.54 6.02
C ALA A 141 7.56 -6.23 7.44
N ASN A 142 8.57 -5.36 7.53
CA ASN A 142 9.13 -4.93 8.81
C ASN A 142 8.10 -4.23 9.71
N LEU A 143 7.27 -3.36 9.13
CA LEU A 143 6.19 -2.69 9.86
C LEU A 143 5.11 -3.67 10.35
N GLN A 144 4.77 -4.67 9.54
CA GLN A 144 3.83 -5.72 9.94
C GLN A 144 4.38 -6.56 11.10
N ASP A 145 5.66 -6.93 11.05
CA ASP A 145 6.31 -7.66 12.15
C ASP A 145 6.38 -6.82 13.43
N SER A 146 6.71 -5.53 13.30
CA SER A 146 6.71 -4.60 14.44
C SER A 146 5.32 -4.43 15.05
N MET A 147 4.29 -4.30 14.24
CA MET A 147 2.90 -4.25 14.71
C MET A 147 2.51 -5.52 15.46
N ARG A 148 2.89 -6.70 14.93
CA ARG A 148 2.63 -7.98 15.59
C ARG A 148 3.30 -8.07 16.96
N LEU A 149 4.53 -7.58 17.09
CA LEU A 149 5.24 -7.54 18.37
C LEU A 149 4.55 -6.61 19.37
N MET A 150 4.17 -5.40 18.93
CA MET A 150 3.44 -4.46 19.79
C MET A 150 2.09 -5.01 20.25
N ASP A 151 1.38 -5.77 19.41
CA ASP A 151 0.13 -6.42 19.79
C ASP A 151 0.34 -7.50 20.87
N VAL A 152 1.45 -8.26 20.79
CA VAL A 152 1.82 -9.22 21.84
C VAL A 152 2.15 -8.51 23.14
N GLU A 153 2.99 -7.48 23.12
CA GLU A 153 3.33 -6.68 24.30
C GLU A 153 2.08 -6.05 24.93
N ARG A 154 1.16 -5.53 24.11
CA ARG A 154 -0.12 -4.99 24.57
C ARG A 154 -0.95 -6.08 25.27
N GLN A 155 -1.01 -7.29 24.71
CA GLN A 155 -1.75 -8.40 25.30
C GLN A 155 -1.15 -8.79 26.66
N GLU A 156 0.17 -8.84 26.78
CA GLU A 156 0.89 -9.12 28.02
C GLU A 156 0.60 -8.05 29.09
N LEU A 157 0.68 -6.77 28.73
CA LEU A 157 0.35 -5.67 29.65
C LEU A 157 -1.12 -5.73 30.11
N LEU A 158 -2.06 -6.11 29.22
CA LEU A 158 -3.45 -6.30 29.59
C LEU A 158 -3.64 -7.45 30.57
N THR A 159 -2.89 -8.54 30.43
CA THR A 159 -2.91 -9.64 31.41
C THR A 159 -2.35 -9.21 32.76
N GLN A 160 -1.20 -8.53 32.78
CA GLN A 160 -0.61 -8.00 34.01
C GLN A 160 -1.55 -7.02 34.72
N LEU A 161 -2.23 -6.15 33.96
CA LEU A 161 -3.21 -5.23 34.54
C LEU A 161 -4.36 -5.97 35.22
N ARG A 162 -4.85 -7.06 34.61
CA ARG A 162 -5.90 -7.89 35.22
C ARG A 162 -5.43 -8.51 36.52
N ASP A 163 -4.23 -9.10 36.54
CA ASP A 163 -3.68 -9.75 37.73
C ASP A 163 -3.50 -8.74 38.89
N VAL A 164 -2.95 -7.56 38.60
CA VAL A 164 -2.82 -6.48 39.59
C VAL A 164 -4.20 -6.01 40.07
N THR A 165 -5.20 -5.94 39.19
CA THR A 165 -6.55 -5.58 39.61
C THR A 165 -7.19 -6.62 40.52
N THR A 166 -6.98 -7.92 40.26
CA THR A 166 -7.50 -8.99 41.12
C THR A 166 -6.81 -8.97 42.48
N GLU A 167 -5.49 -8.87 42.52
CA GLU A 167 -4.73 -8.75 43.77
C GLU A 167 -5.21 -7.54 44.59
N ARG A 168 -5.42 -6.39 43.94
CA ARG A 168 -5.96 -5.19 44.60
C ARG A 168 -7.32 -5.45 45.24
N GLU A 169 -8.23 -6.15 44.56
CA GLU A 169 -9.54 -6.47 45.13
C GLU A 169 -9.45 -7.48 46.28
N GLU A 170 -8.53 -8.45 46.21
CA GLU A 170 -8.24 -9.38 47.31
C GLU A 170 -7.72 -8.64 48.55
N TRP A 171 -6.78 -7.71 48.37
CA TRP A 171 -6.25 -6.87 49.45
C TRP A 171 -7.34 -6.00 50.08
N LYS A 172 -8.24 -5.41 49.27
CA LYS A 172 -9.41 -4.69 49.78
C LYS A 172 -10.33 -5.59 50.59
N ALA A 173 -10.59 -6.81 50.12
CA ALA A 173 -11.42 -7.77 50.84
C ALA A 173 -10.78 -8.18 52.17
N MET A 174 -9.47 -8.42 52.19
CA MET A 174 -8.71 -8.69 53.41
C MET A 174 -8.78 -7.51 54.39
N ALA A 175 -8.56 -6.28 53.91
CA ALA A 175 -8.62 -5.08 54.73
C ALA A 175 -10.01 -4.92 55.38
N ARG A 176 -11.09 -5.14 54.63
CA ARG A 176 -12.47 -5.13 55.17
C ARG A 176 -12.69 -6.20 56.24
N ARG A 177 -12.21 -7.42 56.02
CA ARG A 177 -12.27 -8.50 57.02
C ARG A 177 -11.53 -8.11 58.29
N LYS A 178 -10.31 -7.61 58.17
CA LYS A 178 -9.51 -7.15 59.33
C LYS A 178 -10.14 -5.97 60.06
N GLN A 179 -10.81 -5.08 59.34
CA GLN A 179 -11.59 -4.00 59.96
C GLN A 179 -12.77 -4.54 60.77
N ALA A 180 -13.49 -5.53 60.24
CA ALA A 180 -14.59 -6.20 60.95
C ALA A 180 -14.11 -6.97 62.19
N ASP A 181 -13.01 -7.73 62.07
CA ASP A 181 -12.36 -8.40 63.21
C ASP A 181 -11.99 -7.39 64.29
N MET A 182 -11.45 -6.23 63.90
CA MET A 182 -11.06 -5.16 64.84
C MET A 182 -12.27 -4.54 65.54
N THR A 183 -13.39 -4.33 64.84
CA THR A 183 -14.63 -3.85 65.47
C THR A 183 -15.16 -4.87 66.46
N GLN A 184 -15.18 -6.15 66.11
CA GLN A 184 -15.61 -7.22 67.00
C GLN A 184 -14.75 -7.28 68.26
N LEU A 185 -13.42 -7.23 68.13
CA LEU A 185 -12.50 -7.22 69.28
C LEU A 185 -12.70 -6.00 70.19
N ARG A 186 -13.09 -4.85 69.65
CA ARG A 186 -13.42 -3.66 70.46
C ARG A 186 -14.69 -3.86 71.26
N ASP A 187 -15.70 -4.47 70.65
CA ASP A 187 -16.99 -4.77 71.30
C ASP A 187 -16.78 -5.81 72.42
N ASP A 188 -16.02 -6.88 72.14
CA ASP A 188 -15.65 -7.90 73.13
C ASP A 188 -14.86 -7.30 74.30
N LEU A 189 -13.91 -6.40 74.02
CA LEU A 189 -13.16 -5.68 75.05
C LEU A 189 -14.06 -4.79 75.91
N GLN A 190 -15.07 -4.15 75.30
CA GLN A 190 -16.03 -3.32 76.01
C GLN A 190 -16.91 -4.17 76.94
N LEU A 191 -17.41 -5.31 76.46
CA LEU A 191 -18.16 -6.27 77.27
C LEU A 191 -17.33 -6.76 78.46
N ALA A 192 -16.08 -7.15 78.24
CA ALA A 192 -15.19 -7.59 79.31
C ALA A 192 -14.94 -6.49 80.37
N ARG A 193 -14.83 -5.22 79.95
CA ARG A 193 -14.70 -4.09 80.88
C ARG A 193 -15.97 -3.89 81.72
N ASP A 194 -17.13 -4.03 81.10
CA ASP A 194 -18.41 -3.88 81.80
C ASP A 194 -18.66 -5.06 82.76
N GLU A 195 -18.25 -6.28 82.39
CA GLU A 195 -18.27 -7.44 83.28
C GLU A 195 -17.36 -7.24 84.50
N ILE A 196 -16.11 -6.77 84.31
CA ILE A 196 -15.20 -6.44 85.42
C ILE A 196 -15.83 -5.41 86.37
N ARG A 197 -16.48 -4.38 85.84
CA ARG A 197 -17.19 -3.37 86.65
C ARG A 197 -18.31 -4.00 87.48
N LEU A 198 -19.13 -4.86 86.89
CA LEU A 198 -20.22 -5.54 87.58
C LEU A 198 -19.70 -6.46 88.68
N LEU A 199 -18.67 -7.27 88.39
CA LEU A 199 -18.04 -8.15 89.36
C LEU A 199 -17.42 -7.37 90.53
N THR A 200 -16.78 -6.23 90.25
CA THR A 200 -16.21 -5.37 91.29
C THR A 200 -17.31 -4.79 92.21
N ASN A 201 -18.42 -4.33 91.63
CA ASN A 201 -19.57 -3.83 92.40
C ASN A 201 -20.19 -4.93 93.27
N GLU A 202 -20.32 -6.15 92.73
CA GLU A 202 -20.85 -7.28 93.48
C GLU A 202 -19.91 -7.71 94.61
N GLN A 203 -18.60 -7.71 94.37
CA GLN A 203 -17.60 -7.97 95.40
C GLN A 203 -17.70 -6.95 96.55
N LEU A 204 -17.88 -5.66 96.24
CA LEU A 204 -18.11 -4.63 97.25
C LEU A 204 -19.39 -4.88 98.04
N ARG A 205 -20.50 -5.21 97.36
CA ARG A 205 -21.78 -5.52 98.02
C ARG A 205 -21.66 -6.71 98.98
N LEU A 206 -21.02 -7.78 98.54
CA LEU A 206 -20.76 -8.96 99.37
C LEU A 206 -19.84 -8.63 100.54
N HIS A 207 -18.82 -7.80 100.34
CA HIS A 207 -17.95 -7.35 101.42
C HIS A 207 -18.71 -6.59 102.53
N HIS A 208 -19.61 -5.67 102.15
CA HIS A 208 -20.47 -4.97 103.11
C HIS A 208 -21.36 -5.95 103.87
N ARG A 209 -22.03 -6.88 103.16
CA ARG A 209 -22.89 -7.89 103.79
C ARG A 209 -22.12 -8.80 104.75
N ASN A 210 -20.91 -9.22 104.38
CA ASN A 210 -20.05 -10.03 105.25
C ASN A 210 -19.62 -9.26 106.50
N LYS A 211 -19.32 -7.95 106.38
CA LYS A 211 -19.02 -7.08 107.51
C LYS A 211 -20.21 -6.97 108.46
N ASP A 212 -21.42 -6.78 107.94
CA ASP A 212 -22.65 -6.73 108.74
C ASP A 212 -22.90 -8.05 109.47
N LEU A 213 -22.75 -9.18 108.77
CA LEU A 213 -22.85 -10.51 109.38
C LEU A 213 -21.81 -10.72 110.48
N ALA A 214 -20.56 -10.29 110.29
CA ALA A 214 -19.52 -10.38 111.32
C ALA A 214 -19.90 -9.57 112.58
N VAL A 215 -20.49 -8.38 112.42
CA VAL A 215 -21.02 -7.58 113.54
C VAL A 215 -22.15 -8.31 114.24
N HIS A 216 -23.08 -8.93 113.49
CA HIS A 216 -24.17 -9.71 114.08
C HIS A 216 -23.65 -10.93 114.86
N VAL A 217 -22.67 -11.66 114.32
CA VAL A 217 -22.02 -12.79 115.01
C VAL A 217 -21.35 -12.31 116.30
N GLN A 218 -20.57 -11.22 116.26
CA GLN A 218 -19.93 -10.68 117.46
C GLN A 218 -20.95 -10.30 118.55
N ARG A 219 -22.09 -9.71 118.16
CA ARG A 219 -23.19 -9.39 119.10
C ARG A 219 -23.78 -10.66 119.70
N LEU A 220 -24.00 -11.70 118.91
CA LEU A 220 -24.47 -13.00 119.39
C LEU A 220 -23.45 -13.66 120.33
N ASP A 221 -22.16 -13.67 119.98
CA ASP A 221 -21.10 -14.18 120.85
C ASP A 221 -21.06 -13.45 122.19
N THR A 222 -21.25 -12.12 122.17
CA THR A 222 -21.34 -11.32 123.40
C THR A 222 -22.55 -11.73 124.26
N LEU A 223 -23.69 -12.05 123.64
CA LEU A 223 -24.89 -12.52 124.36
C LEU A 223 -24.74 -13.95 124.90
N VAL A 224 -24.03 -14.82 124.18
CA VAL A 224 -23.89 -16.25 124.54
C VAL A 224 -22.76 -16.48 125.54
N TYR A 225 -21.63 -15.77 125.39
CA TYR A 225 -20.41 -15.96 126.20
C TYR A 225 -20.06 -14.78 127.11
N GLY A 226 -20.73 -13.64 126.98
CA GLY A 226 -20.63 -12.54 127.94
C GLY A 226 -21.31 -12.94 129.26
N LYS A 227 -20.50 -13.20 130.29
CA LYS A 227 -20.98 -13.36 131.67
C LYS A 227 -21.78 -12.12 132.11
N PHE A 228 -22.89 -12.32 132.80
CA PHE A 228 -23.51 -11.30 133.65
C PHE A 228 -22.51 -10.78 134.68
#